data_AF-A0A524GQZ6-F1
#
_entry.id   AF-A0A524GQZ6-F1
#
_cell.length_a   1.000
_cell.length_b   1.000
_cell.length_c   1.000
_cell.angle_alpha   90.00
_cell.angle_beta   90.00
_cell.angle_gamma   90.00
#
_symmetry.space_group_name_H-M   'P 1'
#
loop_
_entity.id
_entity.type
_entity.pdbx_description
1 polymer ?
#
loop_
_entity_poly.entity_id
_entity_poly.type
_entity_poly.pdbx_seq_one_letter_code
_entity_poly.pdbx_strand_id
1 'polypeptide(L)'
;MALQGSLSELSLPDVIQMVSVSGKTGVFSVTRNDEIGRIYLRSGQIVDAVVGALRGDTAVYEMAIWSEGEFTFNPGEETDSVTIHLSNANLMMEAARRLDEWRVLSRKIPSLDLIPFFKSRDQSDQVTLSPHEWILVTRIDDGHSIEEIAEQLHWSAFDVSKLLFGMITSGLVALRTAGDAARPPTPHQGPNSLTLIGLANRIRSVALDVVGSSGQHTIDKQYAGTRTLIEQGAGFDAIRSMVEQHSNAIALLKGGDIAAMFDEQVRPLLGDANDTPAQR
;
A
#
# COMPACT_ATOMS: atom_id res chain seq x y z
N MET A 1 20.26 -2.38 -33.74
CA MET A 1 21.13 -2.60 -32.57
C MET A 1 20.27 -2.46 -31.33
N ALA A 2 20.27 -3.48 -30.47
CA ALA A 2 19.66 -3.37 -29.14
C ALA A 2 20.49 -2.36 -28.32
N LEU A 3 19.81 -1.49 -27.57
CA LEU A 3 20.46 -0.60 -26.61
C LEU A 3 20.40 -1.30 -25.26
N GLN A 4 21.54 -1.51 -24.60
CA GLN A 4 21.61 -2.19 -23.31
C GLN A 4 22.60 -1.47 -22.39
N GLY A 5 22.42 -1.63 -21.08
CA GLY A 5 23.31 -1.06 -20.07
C GLY A 5 22.73 -1.22 -18.65
N SER A 6 23.41 -0.62 -17.68
CA SER A 6 23.05 -0.68 -16.27
C SER A 6 22.31 0.58 -15.80
N LEU A 7 21.32 0.39 -14.93
CA LEU A 7 20.61 1.47 -14.23
C LEU A 7 21.50 2.20 -13.21
N SER A 8 22.61 1.59 -12.78
CA SER A 8 23.57 2.25 -11.90
C SER A 8 24.41 3.32 -12.61
N GLU A 9 24.46 3.29 -13.95
CA GLU A 9 25.17 4.27 -14.76
C GLU A 9 24.24 5.35 -15.34
N LEU A 10 23.04 4.96 -15.76
CA LEU A 10 22.03 5.83 -16.37
C LEU A 10 20.65 5.55 -15.79
N SER A 11 19.95 6.59 -15.34
CA SER A 11 18.61 6.44 -14.80
C SER A 11 17.63 5.97 -15.88
N LEU A 12 16.64 5.15 -15.49
CA LEU A 12 15.62 4.67 -16.43
C LEU A 12 14.91 5.82 -17.18
N PRO A 13 14.55 6.95 -16.54
CA PRO A 13 14.00 8.10 -17.26
C PRO A 13 14.90 8.63 -18.38
N ASP A 14 16.21 8.74 -18.14
CA ASP A 14 17.18 9.23 -19.13
C ASP A 14 17.29 8.29 -20.33
N VAL A 15 17.33 6.98 -20.06
CA VAL A 15 17.40 5.94 -21.09
C VAL A 15 16.15 5.93 -21.96
N ILE A 16 14.97 6.02 -21.34
CA ILE A 16 13.69 6.12 -22.04
C ILE A 16 13.65 7.38 -22.90
N GLN A 17 14.10 8.53 -22.37
CA GLN A 17 14.14 9.78 -23.12
C GLN A 17 15.03 9.66 -24.36
N MET A 18 16.20 9.05 -24.24
CA MET A 18 17.13 8.86 -25.37
C MET A 18 16.50 8.05 -26.51
N VAL A 19 15.78 6.97 -26.20
CA VAL A 19 15.11 6.15 -27.23
C VAL A 19 13.86 6.83 -27.76
N SER A 20 13.09 7.49 -26.90
CA SER A 20 11.86 8.21 -27.28
C SER A 20 12.13 9.28 -28.33
N VAL A 21 13.22 10.05 -28.20
CA VAL A 21 13.63 11.08 -29.18
C VAL A 21 13.92 10.48 -30.55
N SER A 22 14.39 9.23 -30.60
CA SER A 22 14.65 8.53 -31.86
C SER A 22 13.38 7.99 -32.55
N GLY A 23 12.20 8.12 -31.92
CA GLY A 23 10.92 7.70 -32.49
C GLY A 23 10.76 6.20 -32.67
N LYS A 24 11.59 5.38 -32.00
CA LYS A 24 11.58 3.92 -32.17
C LYS A 24 10.36 3.27 -31.52
N THR A 25 9.89 2.20 -32.15
CA THR A 25 8.93 1.25 -31.59
C THR A 25 9.68 0.03 -31.06
N GLY A 26 9.29 -0.46 -29.89
CA GLY A 26 9.96 -1.59 -29.23
C GLY A 26 9.62 -1.68 -27.75
N VAL A 27 10.28 -2.60 -27.05
CA VAL A 27 10.12 -2.78 -25.61
C VAL A 27 11.45 -2.56 -24.89
N PHE A 28 11.42 -1.83 -23.78
CA PHE A 28 12.46 -1.90 -22.76
C PHE A 28 12.15 -3.07 -21.82
N SER A 29 13.08 -3.99 -21.67
CA SER A 29 13.10 -4.97 -20.58
C SER A 29 14.06 -4.44 -19.51
N VAL A 30 13.57 -4.30 -18.28
CA VAL A 30 14.35 -3.85 -17.12
C VAL A 30 14.35 -4.99 -16.12
N THR A 31 15.52 -5.36 -15.60
CA THR A 31 15.67 -6.47 -14.65
C THR A 31 16.39 -5.98 -13.40
N ARG A 32 15.80 -6.23 -12.23
CA ARG A 32 16.40 -5.97 -10.92
C ARG A 32 16.20 -7.22 -10.06
N ASN A 33 17.30 -7.87 -9.67
CA ASN A 33 17.25 -9.18 -9.00
C ASN A 33 16.40 -10.18 -9.83
N ASP A 34 15.36 -10.76 -9.24
CA ASP A 34 14.44 -11.69 -9.91
C ASP A 34 13.22 -11.00 -10.56
N GLU A 35 13.11 -9.67 -10.43
CA GLU A 35 11.99 -8.90 -10.95
C GLU A 35 12.28 -8.38 -12.36
N ILE A 36 11.33 -8.62 -13.28
CA ILE A 36 11.42 -8.19 -14.69
C ILE A 36 10.26 -7.26 -15.00
N GLY A 37 10.60 -6.03 -15.38
CA GLY A 37 9.69 -5.03 -15.87
C GLY A 37 9.79 -4.83 -17.39
N ARG A 38 8.69 -4.45 -18.02
CA ARG A 38 8.60 -4.14 -19.45
C ARG A 38 7.94 -2.80 -19.69
N ILE A 39 8.50 -1.98 -20.56
CA ILE A 39 7.93 -0.70 -21.00
C ILE A 39 7.86 -0.69 -22.52
N TYR A 40 6.65 -0.62 -23.06
CA TYR A 40 6.41 -0.68 -24.50
C TYR A 40 6.29 0.73 -25.08
N LEU A 41 7.03 0.96 -26.16
CA LEU A 41 7.03 2.20 -26.92
C LEU A 41 6.48 1.95 -28.32
N ARG A 42 5.62 2.86 -28.79
CA ARG A 42 5.14 2.93 -30.17
C ARG A 42 5.43 4.31 -30.73
N SER A 43 6.23 4.38 -31.79
CA SER A 43 6.66 5.64 -32.41
C SER A 43 7.28 6.63 -31.40
N GLY A 44 8.07 6.11 -30.45
CA GLY A 44 8.67 6.88 -29.37
C GLY A 44 7.74 7.29 -28.24
N GLN A 45 6.45 6.94 -28.26
CA GLN A 45 5.50 7.17 -27.16
C GLN A 45 5.37 5.92 -26.29
N ILE A 46 5.35 6.09 -24.97
CA ILE A 46 5.10 4.97 -24.05
C ILE A 46 3.60 4.65 -24.08
N VAL A 47 3.25 3.40 -24.36
CA VAL A 47 1.85 2.98 -24.52
C VAL A 47 1.38 2.00 -23.45
N ASP A 48 2.29 1.23 -22.86
CA ASP A 48 2.00 0.28 -21.79
C ASP A 48 3.28 0.00 -21.00
N ALA A 49 3.13 -0.42 -19.75
CA ALA A 49 4.22 -0.92 -18.95
C ALA A 49 3.70 -1.93 -17.94
N VAL A 50 4.52 -2.92 -17.58
CA VAL A 50 4.16 -3.98 -16.63
C VAL A 50 5.38 -4.33 -15.79
N VAL A 51 5.20 -4.49 -14.49
CA VAL A 51 6.21 -5.04 -13.57
C VAL A 51 5.49 -5.69 -12.40
N GLY A 52 5.78 -6.97 -12.11
CA GLY A 52 5.02 -7.74 -11.12
C GLY A 52 3.51 -7.67 -11.36
N ALA A 53 2.75 -7.21 -10.36
CA ALA A 53 1.31 -6.97 -10.44
C ALA A 53 0.91 -5.57 -10.96
N LEU A 54 1.88 -4.66 -11.14
CA LEU A 54 1.66 -3.28 -11.56
C LEU A 54 1.56 -3.16 -13.07
N ARG A 55 0.72 -2.23 -13.53
CA ARG A 55 0.53 -1.93 -14.95
C ARG A 55 0.31 -0.45 -15.21
N GLY A 56 0.69 0.00 -16.41
CA GLY A 56 0.50 1.37 -16.84
C GLY A 56 1.51 2.32 -16.20
N ASP A 57 1.07 3.52 -15.88
CA ASP A 57 1.92 4.57 -15.31
C ASP A 57 2.58 4.13 -14.00
N THR A 58 1.85 3.40 -13.15
CA THR A 58 2.39 2.87 -11.88
C THR A 58 3.59 1.95 -12.08
N ALA A 59 3.58 1.10 -13.12
CA ALA A 59 4.70 0.23 -13.45
C ALA A 59 5.92 1.04 -13.93
N VAL A 60 5.70 2.09 -14.71
CA VAL A 60 6.79 3.02 -15.12
C VAL A 60 7.40 3.67 -13.89
N TYR A 61 6.57 4.15 -12.96
CA TYR A 61 7.05 4.80 -11.74
C TYR A 61 7.82 3.86 -10.82
N GLU A 62 7.35 2.62 -10.66
CA GLU A 62 8.03 1.59 -9.87
C GLU A 62 9.41 1.27 -10.45
N MET A 63 9.50 0.99 -11.76
CA MET A 63 10.80 0.74 -12.39
C MET A 63 11.73 1.96 -12.35
N ALA A 64 11.18 3.19 -12.34
CA ALA A 64 11.99 4.41 -12.33
C ALA A 64 12.69 4.68 -11.00
N ILE A 65 12.22 4.10 -9.89
CA ILE A 65 12.89 4.22 -8.59
C ILE A 65 14.03 3.21 -8.40
N TRP A 66 14.19 2.25 -9.31
CA TRP A 66 15.26 1.26 -9.25
C TRP A 66 16.61 1.94 -9.50
N SER A 67 17.48 1.91 -8.49
CA SER A 67 18.84 2.48 -8.56
C SER A 67 19.87 1.52 -9.15
N GLU A 68 19.52 0.24 -9.27
CA GLU A 68 20.38 -0.84 -9.75
C GLU A 68 19.55 -1.79 -10.62
N GLY A 69 20.22 -2.50 -11.52
CA GLY A 69 19.58 -3.41 -12.48
C GLY A 69 20.11 -3.21 -13.90
N GLU A 70 19.69 -4.09 -14.79
CA GLU A 70 20.07 -4.08 -16.20
C GLU A 70 18.86 -3.72 -17.06
N PHE A 71 19.08 -2.96 -18.14
CA PHE A 71 18.05 -2.68 -19.13
C PHE A 71 18.49 -3.11 -20.52
N THR A 72 17.51 -3.48 -21.35
CA THR A 72 17.71 -3.77 -22.77
C THR A 72 16.51 -3.29 -23.57
N PHE A 73 16.74 -2.57 -24.65
CA PHE A 73 15.73 -2.16 -25.61
C PHE A 73 15.75 -3.08 -26.84
N ASN A 74 14.62 -3.75 -27.07
CA ASN A 74 14.38 -4.61 -28.21
C ASN A 74 13.47 -3.89 -29.22
N PRO A 75 14.00 -3.40 -30.36
CA PRO A 75 13.21 -2.75 -31.39
C PRO A 75 12.23 -3.73 -32.07
N GLY A 76 11.03 -3.24 -32.41
CA GLY A 76 10.04 -3.98 -33.20
C GLY A 76 9.14 -4.93 -32.40
N GLU A 77 9.40 -5.12 -31.11
CA GLU A 77 8.46 -5.82 -30.22
C GLU A 77 7.38 -4.84 -29.75
N GLU A 78 6.12 -5.21 -29.97
CA GLU A 78 4.95 -4.37 -29.69
C GLU A 78 3.98 -5.06 -28.73
N THR A 79 3.09 -4.26 -28.16
CA THR A 79 1.94 -4.71 -27.37
C THR A 79 0.66 -4.24 -28.03
N ASP A 80 -0.40 -5.05 -27.92
CA ASP A 80 -1.74 -4.67 -28.35
C ASP A 80 -2.47 -3.80 -27.31
N SER A 81 -1.93 -3.75 -26.08
CA SER A 81 -2.53 -3.01 -24.98
C SER A 81 -2.05 -1.57 -24.94
N VAL A 82 -2.98 -0.64 -24.67
CA VAL A 82 -2.68 0.76 -24.42
C VAL A 82 -3.29 1.14 -23.08
N THR A 83 -2.45 1.21 -22.05
CA THR A 83 -2.86 1.56 -20.68
C THR A 83 -2.37 2.93 -20.25
N ILE A 84 -1.41 3.49 -21.01
CA ILE A 84 -0.79 4.77 -20.72
C ILE A 84 -1.27 5.80 -21.74
N HIS A 85 -1.85 6.88 -21.23
CA HIS A 85 -2.35 8.01 -22.05
C HIS A 85 -1.64 9.34 -21.74
N LEU A 86 -0.74 9.35 -20.75
CA LEU A 86 0.09 10.50 -20.41
C LEU A 86 1.21 10.66 -21.44
N SER A 87 1.63 11.89 -21.67
CA SER A 87 2.83 12.16 -22.47
C SER A 87 4.07 11.61 -21.76
N ASN A 88 5.09 11.21 -22.52
CA ASN A 88 6.37 10.79 -21.94
C ASN A 88 6.93 11.87 -20.99
N ALA A 89 6.80 13.16 -21.34
CA ALA A 89 7.25 14.27 -20.50
C ALA A 89 6.57 14.26 -19.12
N ASN A 90 5.25 14.07 -19.07
CA ASN A 90 4.51 14.01 -17.80
C ASN A 90 4.92 12.79 -16.97
N LEU A 91 5.08 11.62 -17.62
CA LEU A 91 5.56 10.41 -16.94
C LEU A 91 6.96 10.60 -16.36
N MET A 92 7.88 11.17 -17.14
CA MET A 92 9.26 11.36 -16.70
C MET A 92 9.35 12.41 -15.58
N MET A 93 8.54 13.47 -15.63
CA MET A 93 8.48 14.47 -14.56
C MET A 93 7.98 13.85 -13.25
N GLU A 94 6.92 13.03 -13.31
CA GLU A 94 6.39 12.35 -12.12
C GLU A 94 7.36 11.28 -11.60
N ALA A 95 8.01 10.52 -12.50
CA ALA A 95 9.06 9.56 -12.15
C ALA A 95 10.25 10.25 -11.45
N ALA A 96 10.72 11.39 -11.98
CA ALA A 96 11.80 12.16 -11.36
C ALA A 96 11.41 12.69 -9.98
N ARG A 97 10.17 13.20 -9.82
CA ARG A 97 9.64 13.62 -8.52
C ARG A 97 9.63 12.47 -7.52
N ARG A 98 9.17 11.29 -7.94
CA ARG A 98 9.15 10.08 -7.10
C ARG A 98 10.56 9.62 -6.73
N LEU A 99 11.52 9.69 -7.66
CA LEU A 99 12.91 9.37 -7.39
C LEU A 99 13.52 10.33 -6.34
N ASP A 100 13.20 11.62 -6.41
CA ASP A 100 13.63 12.60 -5.41
C ASP A 100 12.98 12.37 -4.04
N GLU A 101 11.69 12.03 -4.00
CA GLU A 101 11.02 11.61 -2.77
C GLU A 101 11.66 10.34 -2.20
N TRP A 102 11.95 9.35 -3.04
CA TRP A 102 12.59 8.10 -2.65
C TRP A 102 13.95 8.34 -1.97
N ARG A 103 14.75 9.29 -2.46
CA ARG A 103 16.03 9.69 -1.84
C ARG A 103 15.86 10.22 -0.40
N VAL A 104 14.71 10.78 -0.07
CA VAL A 104 14.40 11.22 1.30
C VAL A 104 13.92 10.03 2.14
N LEU A 105 13.02 9.22 1.58
CA LEU A 105 12.47 8.04 2.25
C LEU A 105 13.57 7.03 2.61
N SER A 106 14.51 6.79 1.69
CA SER A 106 15.59 5.81 1.82
C SER A 106 16.55 6.09 2.98
N ARG A 107 16.58 7.33 3.50
CA ARG A 107 17.36 7.66 4.71
C ARG A 107 16.84 6.96 5.97
N LYS A 108 15.53 6.70 6.03
CA LYS A 108 14.88 5.96 7.13
C LYS A 108 14.52 4.53 6.74
N ILE A 109 14.32 4.28 5.44
CA ILE A 109 13.93 2.99 4.88
C ILE A 109 15.00 2.54 3.87
N PRO A 110 16.20 2.15 4.33
CA PRO A 110 17.33 1.88 3.44
C PRO A 110 17.19 0.61 2.59
N SER A 111 16.27 -0.29 2.95
CA SER A 111 15.98 -1.52 2.21
C SER A 111 14.48 -1.85 2.31
N LEU A 112 13.95 -2.46 1.25
CA LEU A 112 12.59 -2.98 1.19
C LEU A 112 12.43 -4.34 1.91
N ASP A 113 13.54 -5.00 2.23
CA ASP A 113 13.58 -6.25 3.01
C ASP A 113 13.38 -6.03 4.51
N LEU A 114 13.26 -4.77 4.93
CA LEU A 114 13.01 -4.43 6.33
C LEU A 114 11.61 -4.85 6.72
N ILE A 115 11.46 -5.33 7.95
CA ILE A 115 10.19 -5.77 8.52
C ILE A 115 9.64 -4.63 9.37
N PRO A 116 8.48 -4.03 9.03
CA PRO A 116 7.80 -3.10 9.91
C PRO A 116 7.22 -3.80 11.13
N PHE A 117 7.26 -3.13 12.28
CA PHE A 117 6.66 -3.57 13.52
C PHE A 117 6.11 -2.39 14.33
N PHE A 118 5.09 -2.63 15.15
CA PHE A 118 4.53 -1.60 16.02
C PHE A 118 5.41 -1.38 17.25
N LYS A 119 5.72 -0.12 17.56
CA LYS A 119 6.35 0.21 18.84
C LYS A 119 5.31 0.11 19.97
N SER A 120 5.69 -0.51 21.10
CA SER A 120 4.92 -0.38 22.34
C SER A 120 4.92 1.09 22.77
N ARG A 121 3.77 1.75 22.65
CA ARG A 121 3.54 3.12 23.13
C ARG A 121 2.87 3.07 24.50
N ASP A 122 3.32 3.92 25.41
CA ASP A 122 2.55 4.27 26.60
C ASP A 122 1.34 5.13 26.18
N GLN A 123 0.15 4.53 26.31
CA GLN A 123 -1.27 4.95 26.20
C GLN A 123 -1.75 6.36 25.77
N SER A 124 -0.95 7.40 25.50
CA SER A 124 -1.49 8.78 25.45
C SER A 124 -1.70 9.44 24.08
N ASP A 125 -1.18 8.90 22.98
CA ASP A 125 -1.25 9.60 21.69
C ASP A 125 -2.30 8.96 20.77
N GLN A 126 -3.47 9.59 20.64
CA GLN A 126 -4.44 9.26 19.61
C GLN A 126 -3.82 9.48 18.22
N VAL A 127 -3.56 8.39 17.49
CA VAL A 127 -3.07 8.47 16.12
C VAL A 127 -4.26 8.54 15.16
N THR A 128 -4.39 9.65 14.43
CA THR A 128 -5.34 9.75 13.32
C THR A 128 -4.69 9.17 12.07
N LEU A 129 -5.09 7.96 11.68
CA LEU A 129 -4.64 7.35 10.44
C LEU A 129 -5.69 7.57 9.33
N SER A 130 -5.20 7.88 8.14
CA SER A 130 -5.96 7.91 6.89
C SER A 130 -6.36 6.49 6.44
N PRO A 131 -7.32 6.34 5.52
CA PRO A 131 -7.75 5.02 5.03
C PRO A 131 -6.61 4.14 4.50
N HIS A 132 -5.66 4.71 3.74
CA HIS A 132 -4.54 3.94 3.21
C HIS A 132 -3.53 3.54 4.28
N GLU A 133 -3.27 4.43 5.25
CA GLU A 133 -2.44 4.08 6.41
C GLU A 133 -3.06 2.93 7.21
N TRP A 134 -4.39 2.90 7.35
CA TRP A 134 -5.11 1.79 7.98
C TRP A 134 -4.92 0.47 7.26
N ILE A 135 -5.14 0.45 5.95
CA ILE A 135 -4.99 -0.75 5.12
C ILE A 135 -3.57 -1.33 5.25
N LEU A 136 -2.56 -0.46 5.27
CA LEU A 136 -1.18 -0.88 5.47
C LEU A 136 -0.96 -1.44 6.88
N VAL A 137 -1.47 -0.75 7.90
CA VAL A 137 -1.35 -1.15 9.30
C VAL A 137 -1.93 -2.53 9.59
N THR A 138 -2.99 -2.95 8.89
CA THR A 138 -3.56 -4.30 9.07
C THR A 138 -2.70 -5.42 8.49
N ARG A 139 -1.71 -5.09 7.65
CA ARG A 139 -0.73 -6.04 7.10
C ARG A 139 0.58 -6.14 7.88
N ILE A 140 0.81 -5.21 8.82
CA ILE A 140 2.00 -5.24 9.66
C ILE A 140 1.80 -6.30 10.75
N ASP A 141 2.53 -7.41 10.65
CA ASP A 141 2.41 -8.58 11.52
C ASP A 141 3.76 -9.05 12.11
N ASP A 142 4.76 -8.18 12.09
CA ASP A 142 6.14 -8.42 12.52
C ASP A 142 6.87 -9.53 11.74
N GLY A 143 6.27 -10.10 10.68
CA GLY A 143 6.82 -11.20 9.90
C GLY A 143 7.19 -10.81 8.46
N HIS A 144 6.36 -9.99 7.82
CA HIS A 144 6.52 -9.65 6.41
C HIS A 144 7.40 -8.41 6.18
N SER A 145 8.19 -8.42 5.10
CA SER A 145 8.96 -7.26 4.65
C SER A 145 8.08 -6.18 4.02
N ILE A 146 8.64 -4.98 3.80
CA ILE A 146 7.94 -3.91 3.07
C ILE A 146 7.58 -4.36 1.66
N GLU A 147 8.48 -5.10 1.00
CA GLU A 147 8.24 -5.66 -0.34
C GLU A 147 7.09 -6.67 -0.34
N GLU A 148 7.10 -7.63 0.56
CA GLU A 148 6.03 -8.64 0.69
C GLU A 148 4.67 -8.00 1.00
N ILE A 149 4.66 -6.97 1.87
CA ILE A 149 3.43 -6.21 2.17
C ILE A 149 2.92 -5.46 0.93
N ALA A 150 3.83 -4.85 0.15
CA ALA A 150 3.46 -4.15 -1.08
C ALA A 150 2.84 -5.11 -2.11
N GLU A 151 3.43 -6.29 -2.28
CA GLU A 151 2.89 -7.34 -3.16
C GLU A 151 1.49 -7.80 -2.73
N GLN A 152 1.29 -8.07 -1.43
CA GLN A 152 -0.01 -8.49 -0.87
C GLN A 152 -1.10 -7.42 -1.02
N LEU A 153 -0.72 -6.15 -0.94
CA LEU A 153 -1.65 -5.03 -1.12
C LEU A 153 -1.86 -4.66 -2.60
N HIS A 154 -1.06 -5.24 -3.51
CA HIS A 154 -0.95 -4.81 -4.90
C HIS A 154 -0.63 -3.31 -5.02
N TRP A 155 0.19 -2.80 -4.12
CA TRP A 155 0.64 -1.41 -4.08
C TRP A 155 2.10 -1.30 -4.53
N SER A 156 2.52 -0.11 -4.94
CA SER A 156 3.93 0.14 -5.21
C SER A 156 4.74 0.14 -3.91
N ALA A 157 5.98 -0.37 -3.95
CA ALA A 157 6.87 -0.34 -2.79
C ALA A 157 7.14 1.10 -2.33
N PHE A 158 7.13 2.04 -3.28
CA PHE A 158 7.18 3.47 -3.02
C PHE A 158 6.01 3.96 -2.15
N ASP A 159 4.77 3.65 -2.53
CA ASP A 159 3.58 4.14 -1.82
C ASP A 159 3.50 3.55 -0.40
N VAL A 160 3.81 2.26 -0.24
CA VAL A 160 3.93 1.63 1.08
C VAL A 160 4.99 2.32 1.92
N SER A 161 6.20 2.50 1.38
CA SER A 161 7.31 3.17 2.07
C SER A 161 6.96 4.61 2.47
N LYS A 162 6.22 5.33 1.63
CA LYS A 162 5.77 6.70 1.93
C LYS A 162 4.84 6.75 3.14
N LEU A 163 3.90 5.82 3.24
CA LEU A 163 3.02 5.70 4.40
C LEU A 163 3.80 5.26 5.67
N LEU A 164 4.69 4.27 5.53
CA LEU A 164 5.58 3.85 6.61
C LEU A 164 6.45 4.99 7.12
N PHE A 165 6.97 5.85 6.25
CA PHE A 165 7.79 6.99 6.65
C PHE A 165 7.02 7.96 7.56
N GLY A 166 5.75 8.24 7.26
CA GLY A 166 4.87 9.03 8.13
C GLY A 166 4.68 8.38 9.50
N MET A 167 4.39 7.07 9.51
CA MET A 167 4.21 6.30 10.74
C MET A 167 5.49 6.18 11.57
N ILE A 168 6.66 6.02 10.94
CA ILE A 168 7.96 6.01 11.60
C ILE A 168 8.27 7.38 12.20
N THR A 169 7.94 8.46 11.48
CA THR A 169 8.15 9.83 11.96
C THR A 169 7.25 10.16 13.15
N SER A 170 6.00 9.66 13.15
CA SER A 170 5.12 9.75 14.32
C SER A 170 5.55 8.83 15.47
N GLY A 171 6.40 7.83 15.20
CA GLY A 171 6.84 6.84 16.19
C GLY A 171 5.83 5.72 16.45
N LEU A 172 4.85 5.51 15.56
CA LEU A 172 3.93 4.37 15.60
C LEU A 172 4.61 3.07 15.16
N VAL A 173 5.38 3.14 14.07
CA VAL A 173 6.05 1.99 13.44
C VAL A 173 7.56 2.14 13.53
N ALA A 174 8.26 1.01 13.58
CA ALA A 174 9.70 0.93 13.44
C ALA A 174 10.06 -0.20 12.47
N LEU A 175 11.32 -0.21 12.02
CA LEU A 175 11.83 -1.20 11.07
C LEU A 175 12.92 -2.04 11.73
N ARG A 176 12.94 -3.33 11.43
CA ARG A 176 14.02 -4.27 11.81
C ARG A 176 14.45 -5.12 10.61
N THR A 177 15.61 -5.76 10.69
CA THR A 177 16.05 -6.73 9.68
C THR A 177 15.46 -8.11 9.98
N ALA A 178 15.30 -8.94 8.94
CA ALA A 178 14.84 -10.32 9.10
C ALA A 178 15.74 -11.16 10.04
N GLY A 179 17.05 -10.87 10.09
CA GLY A 179 17.99 -11.54 11.00
C GLY A 179 17.74 -11.25 12.50
N ASP A 180 17.25 -10.05 12.83
CA ASP A 180 16.86 -9.67 14.20
C ASP A 180 15.50 -10.27 14.63
N ALA A 181 14.73 -10.82 13.69
CA ALA A 181 13.47 -11.52 13.96
C ALA A 181 13.66 -12.91 14.60
N ALA A 182 14.90 -13.41 14.71
CA ALA A 182 15.24 -14.68 15.37
C ALA A 182 15.08 -14.65 16.91
N ARG A 183 14.79 -13.48 17.50
CA ARG A 183 14.28 -13.40 18.88
C ARG A 183 12.87 -13.99 18.87
N PRO A 184 12.51 -14.91 19.80
CA PRO A 184 11.22 -15.59 19.75
C PRO A 184 10.11 -14.56 19.53
N PRO A 185 9.19 -14.78 18.57
CA PRO A 185 8.09 -13.86 18.34
C PRO A 185 7.42 -13.66 19.70
N THR A 186 7.45 -12.43 20.21
CA THR A 186 6.54 -12.06 21.29
C THR A 186 5.16 -12.48 20.82
N PRO A 187 4.40 -13.24 21.63
CA PRO A 187 3.17 -13.89 21.18
C PRO A 187 2.33 -12.86 20.44
N HIS A 188 2.06 -13.14 19.16
CA HIS A 188 1.43 -12.24 18.18
C HIS A 188 0.59 -11.17 18.86
N GLN A 189 1.14 -9.98 19.01
CA GLN A 189 0.31 -8.81 19.18
C GLN A 189 -0.06 -8.45 17.75
N GLY A 190 -1.25 -8.91 17.31
CA GLY A 190 -1.94 -8.22 16.21
C GLY A 190 -2.00 -6.71 16.50
N PRO A 191 -2.49 -5.88 15.57
CA PRO A 191 -2.50 -4.43 15.72
C PRO A 191 -2.84 -4.03 17.18
N ASN A 192 -1.90 -3.37 17.86
CA ASN A 192 -1.99 -3.10 19.30
C ASN A 192 -3.36 -2.49 19.66
N SER A 193 -3.81 -2.61 20.91
CA SER A 193 -5.13 -2.08 21.33
C SER A 193 -5.37 -0.64 20.86
N LEU A 194 -4.34 0.21 20.83
CA LEU A 194 -4.42 1.58 20.34
C LEU A 194 -4.72 1.68 18.84
N THR A 195 -4.15 0.79 18.04
CA THR A 195 -4.42 0.61 16.61
C THR A 195 -5.86 0.12 16.39
N LEU A 196 -6.32 -0.88 17.15
CA LEU A 196 -7.71 -1.33 17.05
C LEU A 196 -8.71 -0.22 17.47
N ILE A 197 -8.40 0.56 18.51
CA ILE A 197 -9.22 1.71 18.94
C ILE A 197 -9.29 2.78 17.85
N GLY A 198 -8.17 3.04 17.16
CA GLY A 198 -8.14 3.95 16.01
C GLY A 198 -9.03 3.46 14.86
N LEU A 199 -8.99 2.17 14.54
CA LEU A 199 -9.83 1.57 13.50
C LEU A 199 -11.30 1.66 13.89
N ALA A 200 -11.62 1.34 15.14
CA ALA A 200 -12.97 1.47 15.67
C ALA A 200 -13.47 2.92 15.57
N ASN A 201 -12.62 3.91 15.86
CA ASN A 201 -12.97 5.32 15.70
C ASN A 201 -13.24 5.71 14.25
N ARG A 202 -12.44 5.19 13.30
CA ARG A 202 -12.64 5.47 11.88
C ARG A 202 -13.95 4.89 11.37
N ILE A 203 -14.23 3.63 11.70
CA ILE A 203 -15.49 2.95 11.36
C ILE A 203 -16.68 3.68 11.96
N ARG A 204 -16.57 4.13 13.23
CA ARG A 204 -17.57 4.97 13.89
C ARG A 204 -17.84 6.25 13.09
N SER A 205 -16.80 6.95 12.63
CA SER A 205 -16.96 8.18 11.84
C SER A 205 -17.73 7.93 10.55
N VAL A 206 -17.40 6.86 9.82
CA VAL A 206 -18.10 6.49 8.57
C VAL A 206 -19.57 6.18 8.86
N ALA A 207 -19.85 5.42 9.93
CA ALA A 207 -21.22 5.11 10.33
C ALA A 207 -22.02 6.38 10.72
N LEU A 208 -21.39 7.34 11.41
CA LEU A 208 -22.02 8.60 11.77
C LEU A 208 -22.35 9.48 10.56
N ASP A 209 -21.46 9.52 9.56
CA ASP A 209 -21.69 10.27 8.32
C ASP A 209 -22.90 9.70 7.54
N VAL A 210 -23.10 8.38 7.59
CA VAL A 210 -24.22 7.69 6.92
C VAL A 210 -25.54 7.86 7.69
N VAL A 211 -25.53 7.69 9.01
CA VAL A 211 -26.76 7.66 9.83
C VAL A 211 -27.25 9.07 10.20
N GLY A 212 -26.33 10.03 10.31
CA GLY A 212 -26.60 11.36 10.85
C GLY A 212 -27.10 11.34 12.30
N SER A 213 -27.76 12.42 12.73
CA SER A 213 -28.21 12.61 14.12
C SER A 213 -29.19 11.54 14.61
N SER A 214 -29.94 10.89 13.71
CA SER A 214 -30.99 9.91 14.05
C SER A 214 -30.51 8.62 14.71
N GLY A 215 -29.22 8.26 14.60
CA GLY A 215 -28.68 7.04 15.21
C GLY A 215 -27.31 7.20 15.84
N GLN A 216 -26.85 8.44 16.02
CA GLN A 216 -25.58 8.76 16.66
C GLN A 216 -25.42 8.06 18.02
N HIS A 217 -26.46 8.07 18.86
CA HIS A 217 -26.41 7.44 20.18
C HIS A 217 -26.17 5.92 20.11
N THR A 218 -26.79 5.24 19.14
CA THR A 218 -26.62 3.80 18.94
C THR A 218 -25.20 3.46 18.50
N ILE A 219 -24.68 4.22 17.52
CA ILE A 219 -23.31 4.07 17.01
C ILE A 219 -22.28 4.35 18.12
N ASP A 220 -22.46 5.41 18.90
CA ASP A 220 -21.57 5.76 20.02
C ASP A 220 -21.55 4.68 21.11
N LYS A 221 -22.72 4.09 21.43
CA LYS A 221 -22.82 3.00 22.40
C LYS A 221 -22.07 1.75 21.94
N GLN A 222 -22.25 1.35 20.67
CA GLN A 222 -21.57 0.20 20.06
C GLN A 222 -20.04 0.42 20.02
N TYR A 223 -19.60 1.63 19.68
CA TYR A 223 -18.20 2.02 19.73
C TYR A 223 -17.60 1.91 21.15
N ALA A 224 -18.29 2.45 22.17
CA ALA A 224 -17.81 2.39 23.56
C ALA A 224 -17.67 0.95 24.07
N GLY A 225 -18.61 0.06 23.72
CA GLY A 225 -18.53 -1.37 24.02
C GLY A 225 -17.32 -2.03 23.36
N THR A 226 -17.11 -1.75 22.08
CA THR A 226 -15.98 -2.28 21.31
C THR A 226 -14.64 -1.80 21.87
N ARG A 227 -14.54 -0.52 22.25
CA ARG A 227 -13.34 0.04 22.89
C ARG A 227 -12.99 -0.72 24.18
N THR A 228 -13.99 -1.01 25.01
CA THR A 228 -13.82 -1.75 26.26
C THR A 228 -13.30 -3.17 26.00
N LEU A 229 -13.82 -3.85 24.97
CA LEU A 229 -13.35 -5.19 24.59
C LEU A 229 -11.88 -5.15 24.13
N ILE A 230 -11.51 -4.16 23.33
CA ILE A 230 -10.13 -3.98 22.85
C ILE A 230 -9.16 -3.67 24.00
N GLU A 231 -9.57 -2.85 24.97
CA GLU A 231 -8.81 -2.56 26.19
C GLU A 231 -8.63 -3.84 27.05
N GLN A 232 -9.58 -4.78 27.00
CA GLN A 232 -9.51 -6.10 27.65
C GLN A 232 -8.69 -7.13 26.86
N GLY A 233 -8.08 -6.73 25.74
CA GLY A 233 -7.25 -7.61 24.90
C GLY A 233 -8.02 -8.36 23.82
N ALA A 234 -9.29 -8.02 23.55
CA ALA A 234 -9.98 -8.52 22.37
C ALA A 234 -9.27 -7.99 21.11
N GLY A 235 -8.92 -8.91 20.23
CA GLY A 235 -8.26 -8.58 18.96
C GLY A 235 -9.22 -8.05 17.91
N PHE A 236 -8.87 -8.30 16.66
CA PHE A 236 -9.60 -7.82 15.49
C PHE A 236 -11.07 -8.27 15.42
N ASP A 237 -11.45 -9.35 16.12
CA ASP A 237 -12.83 -9.83 16.17
C ASP A 237 -13.79 -8.84 16.84
N ALA A 238 -13.30 -8.01 17.77
CA ALA A 238 -14.10 -6.92 18.34
C ALA A 238 -14.48 -5.89 17.26
N ILE A 239 -13.58 -5.61 16.33
CA ILE A 239 -13.83 -4.70 15.20
C ILE A 239 -14.86 -5.30 14.25
N ARG A 240 -14.72 -6.57 13.88
CA ARG A 240 -15.69 -7.25 13.00
C ARG A 240 -17.09 -7.20 13.59
N SER A 241 -17.22 -7.54 14.87
CA SER A 241 -18.51 -7.48 15.56
C SER A 241 -19.09 -6.06 15.60
N MET A 242 -18.25 -5.04 15.77
CA MET A 242 -18.70 -3.65 15.71
C MET A 242 -19.24 -3.26 14.33
N VAL A 243 -18.57 -3.67 13.24
CA VAL A 243 -19.03 -3.40 11.87
C VAL A 243 -20.38 -4.05 11.61
N GLU A 244 -20.55 -5.32 11.98
CA GLU A 244 -21.83 -6.03 11.87
C GLU A 244 -22.93 -5.32 12.67
N GLN A 245 -22.61 -4.85 13.89
CA GLN A 245 -23.55 -4.11 14.72
C GLN A 245 -23.95 -2.76 14.13
N HIS A 246 -23.00 -2.03 13.52
CA HIS A 246 -23.27 -0.78 12.80
C HIS A 246 -24.12 -1.04 11.56
N SER A 247 -23.77 -2.02 10.72
CA SER A 247 -24.51 -2.36 9.50
C SER A 247 -25.97 -2.72 9.81
N ASN A 248 -26.20 -3.56 10.83
CA ASN A 248 -27.56 -3.89 11.28
C ASN A 248 -28.34 -2.66 11.79
N ALA A 249 -27.68 -1.77 12.54
CA ALA A 249 -28.32 -0.54 13.01
C ALA A 249 -28.66 0.43 11.85
N ILE A 250 -27.76 0.56 10.87
CA ILE A 250 -27.96 1.36 9.66
C ILE A 250 -29.12 0.78 8.85
N ALA A 251 -29.17 -0.53 8.66
CA ALA A 251 -30.24 -1.20 7.91
C ALA A 251 -31.62 -0.94 8.53
N LEU A 252 -31.72 -0.98 9.86
CA LEU A 252 -32.96 -0.68 10.60
C LEU A 252 -33.37 0.80 10.52
N LEU A 253 -32.42 1.73 10.50
CA LEU A 253 -32.70 3.18 10.56
C LEU A 253 -32.84 3.84 9.18
N LYS A 254 -32.11 3.35 8.18
CA LYS A 254 -31.95 3.98 6.86
C LYS A 254 -32.25 3.04 5.69
N GLY A 255 -32.41 1.74 5.93
CA GLY A 255 -32.69 0.72 4.90
C GLY A 255 -31.44 -0.07 4.47
N GLY A 256 -31.68 -1.25 3.89
CA GLY A 256 -30.63 -2.21 3.54
C GLY A 256 -29.61 -1.70 2.51
N ASP A 257 -30.04 -0.90 1.54
CA ASP A 257 -29.15 -0.35 0.51
C ASP A 257 -28.08 0.58 1.10
N ILE A 258 -28.46 1.41 2.08
CA ILE A 258 -27.54 2.33 2.76
C ILE A 258 -26.57 1.56 3.67
N ALA A 259 -27.03 0.47 4.28
CA ALA A 259 -26.15 -0.42 5.06
C ALA A 259 -25.11 -1.11 4.15
N ALA A 260 -25.52 -1.56 2.97
CA ALA A 260 -24.60 -2.14 1.98
C ALA A 260 -23.53 -1.12 1.52
N MET A 261 -23.90 0.15 1.31
CA MET A 261 -22.94 1.21 1.00
C MET A 261 -21.93 1.44 2.13
N PHE A 262 -22.37 1.40 3.38
CA PHE A 262 -21.47 1.47 4.54
C PHE A 262 -20.50 0.28 4.57
N ASP A 263 -21.00 -0.93 4.36
CA ASP A 263 -20.18 -2.15 4.33
C ASP A 263 -19.12 -2.08 3.23
N GLU A 264 -19.49 -1.58 2.04
CA GLU A 264 -18.57 -1.37 0.93
C GLU A 264 -17.46 -0.35 1.27
N GLN A 265 -17.79 0.73 1.98
CA GLN A 265 -16.81 1.74 2.40
C GLN A 265 -15.86 1.25 3.50
N VAL A 266 -16.34 0.37 4.39
CA VAL A 266 -15.55 -0.16 5.51
C VAL A 266 -14.73 -1.39 5.12
N ARG A 267 -15.19 -2.17 4.13
CA ARG A 267 -14.53 -3.40 3.68
C ARG A 267 -13.02 -3.24 3.41
N PRO A 268 -12.52 -2.20 2.72
CA PRO A 268 -11.08 -2.02 2.53
C PRO A 268 -10.33 -1.87 3.86
N LEU A 269 -10.92 -1.18 4.85
CA LEU A 269 -10.29 -0.95 6.17
C LEU A 269 -10.14 -2.24 6.98
N LEU A 270 -10.94 -3.27 6.68
CA LEU A 270 -10.85 -4.56 7.34
C LEU A 270 -9.76 -5.45 6.73
N GLY A 271 -9.24 -5.10 5.55
CA GLY A 271 -8.34 -5.92 4.75
C GLY A 271 -8.99 -7.23 4.26
N ASP A 272 -8.37 -7.89 3.28
CA ASP A 272 -8.68 -9.30 3.00
C ASP A 272 -8.07 -10.17 4.10
N ALA A 273 -8.56 -10.05 5.34
CA ALA A 273 -8.36 -11.05 6.39
C ALA A 273 -9.36 -12.20 6.18
N ASN A 274 -9.50 -12.63 4.93
CA ASN A 274 -10.54 -13.53 4.46
C ASN A 274 -10.10 -15.00 4.35
N ASP A 275 -8.86 -15.33 4.70
CA ASP A 275 -8.41 -16.72 4.82
C ASP A 275 -7.75 -16.96 6.17
N THR A 276 -8.56 -17.05 7.22
CA THR A 276 -8.23 -18.07 8.22
C THR A 276 -8.76 -19.38 7.66
N PRO A 277 -7.92 -20.37 7.29
CA PRO A 277 -8.45 -21.67 6.93
C PRO A 277 -9.22 -22.15 8.15
N ALA A 278 -10.51 -22.47 7.93
CA ALA A 278 -11.31 -23.17 8.91
C ALA A 278 -10.50 -24.39 9.36
N GLN A 279 -10.04 -24.35 10.61
CA GLN A 279 -9.42 -25.50 11.26
C GLN A 279 -10.43 -26.65 11.15
N ARG A 280 -10.03 -27.70 10.43
CA ARG A 280 -10.59 -29.04 10.52
C ARG A 280 -9.45 -30.00 10.84
#